data_AF-A0A536RUY0-F1
#
_entry.id   AF-A0A536RUY0-F1
#
_cell.length_a   1.000
_cell.length_b   1.000
_cell.length_c   1.000
_cell.angle_alpha   90.00
_cell.angle_beta   90.00
_cell.angle_gamma   90.00
#
_symmetry.space_group_name_H-M   'P 1'
#
loop_
_entity.id
_entity.type
_entity.pdbx_description
1 polymer ?
#
loop_
_entity_poly.entity_id
_entity_poly.type
_entity_poly.pdbx_seq_one_letter_code
_entity_poly.pdbx_strand_id
1 'polypeptide(L)' 'MLQVGDKAPDFKLPTTGGQELTLGDALEKYRALVFLFYVLDFTGG' A
#
# COMPACT_ATOMS: atom_id res chain seq x y z
N MET A 1 14.36 -3.54 -7.06
CA MET A 1 13.16 -3.92 -7.85
C MET A 1 12.57 -5.14 -7.17
N LEU A 2 11.29 -5.13 -6.82
CA LEU A 2 10.62 -6.31 -6.23
C LEU A 2 10.35 -7.35 -7.32
N GLN A 3 10.63 -8.62 -7.05
CA GLN A 3 10.30 -9.73 -7.94
C GLN A 3 9.03 -10.45 -7.46
N VAL A 4 8.36 -11.16 -8.37
CA VAL A 4 7.21 -11.99 -8.03
C VAL A 4 7.66 -13.13 -7.11
N GLY A 5 6.92 -13.33 -6.01
CA GLY A 5 7.25 -14.34 -5.00
C GLY A 5 8.12 -13.81 -3.86
N ASP A 6 8.73 -12.63 -3.99
CA ASP A 6 9.40 -11.97 -2.89
C ASP A 6 8.38 -11.58 -1.81
N LYS A 7 8.80 -11.70 -0.54
CA LYS A 7 8.01 -11.14 0.56
C LYS A 7 7.92 -9.62 0.36
N ALA A 8 6.69 -9.09 0.37
CA ALA A 8 6.48 -7.65 0.31
C ALA A 8 7.19 -6.96 1.49
N PRO A 9 7.88 -5.83 1.25
CA PRO A 9 8.50 -5.07 2.31
C PRO A 9 7.42 -4.49 3.22
N ASP A 10 7.70 -4.42 4.52
CA ASP A 10 6.82 -3.69 5.42
C ASP A 10 7.06 -2.18 5.23
N PHE A 11 5.97 -1.40 5.25
CA PHE A 11 6.01 0.04 5.10
C PHE A 11 4.81 0.68 5.78
N LYS A 12 4.94 1.98 6.05
CA LYS A 12 3.87 2.81 6.61
C LYS A 12 3.40 3.81 5.57
N LEU A 13 2.08 3.95 5.42
CA LEU A 13 1.48 4.95 4.55
C LEU A 13 0.52 5.84 5.36
N PRO A 14 0.55 7.17 5.14
CA PRO A 14 -0.53 8.03 5.58
C PRO A 14 -1.79 7.72 4.76
N THR A 15 -2.94 7.72 5.43
CA THR A 15 -4.25 7.59 4.79
C THR A 15 -4.92 8.96 4.69
N THR A 16 -5.91 9.08 3.80
CA THR A 16 -6.71 10.31 3.64
C THR A 16 -7.38 10.75 4.95
N GLY A 17 -7.63 9.82 5.89
CA GLY A 17 -8.21 10.10 7.20
C GLY A 17 -7.22 10.58 8.26
N GLY A 18 -5.95 10.84 7.90
CA GLY A 18 -4.91 11.25 8.85
C GLY A 18 -4.40 10.13 9.76
N GLN A 19 -4.85 8.90 9.53
CA GLN A 19 -4.35 7.71 10.22
C GLN A 19 -3.15 7.14 9.45
N GLU A 20 -2.23 6.49 10.16
CA GLU A 20 -1.18 5.68 9.54
C GLU A 20 -1.66 4.23 9.37
N LEU A 21 -1.31 3.62 8.25
CA LEU A 21 -1.51 2.20 7.97
C LEU A 21 -0.16 1.53 7.75
N THR A 22 0.11 0.43 8.46
CA THR A 22 1.22 -0.47 8.13
C THR A 22 0.75 -1.61 7.23
N LEU A 23 1.65 -2.17 6.41
CA LEU A 23 1.31 -3.33 5.59
C LEU A 23 0.98 -4.54 6.47
N GLY A 24 1.70 -4.72 7.59
CA GLY A 24 1.41 -5.74 8.60
C GLY A 24 -0.03 -5.69 9.10
N ASP A 25 -0.48 -4.52 9.59
CA ASP A 25 -1.84 -4.34 10.12
C ASP A 25 -2.91 -4.63 9.06
N ALA A 26 -2.64 -4.25 7.81
CA ALA A 26 -3.56 -4.51 6.70
C ALA A 26 -3.69 -6.01 6.40
N LEU A 27 -2.59 -6.77 6.46
CA LEU A 27 -2.57 -8.21 6.19
C LEU A 27 -3.26 -9.04 7.28
N GLU A 28 -3.27 -8.56 8.53
CA GLU A 28 -4.03 -9.22 9.61
C GLU A 28 -5.55 -9.15 9.35
N LYS A 29 -6.00 -8.06 8.72
CA LYS A 29 -7.42 -7.81 8.46
C LYS A 29 -7.90 -8.38 7.13
N TYR A 30 -7.05 -8.42 6.10
CA TYR A 30 -7.43 -8.79 4.74
C TYR A 30 -6.57 -9.91 4.18
N ARG A 31 -7.20 -10.91 3.56
CA ARG A 31 -6.53 -12.08 2.98
C ARG A 31 -5.69 -11.75 1.74
N ALA A 32 -6.06 -10.69 1.01
CA ALA A 32 -5.35 -10.22 -0.17
C ALA A 32 -5.44 -8.69 -0.26
N LEU A 33 -4.36 -8.06 -0.72
CA LEU A 33 -4.20 -6.61 -0.81
C LEU A 33 -3.59 -6.23 -2.16
N VAL A 34 -4.03 -5.10 -2.70
CA VAL A 34 -3.45 -4.48 -3.90
C VAL A 34 -3.14 -3.03 -3.57
N PHE A 35 -1.88 -2.63 -3.73
CA PHE A 35 -1.45 -1.25 -3.60
C PHE A 35 -1.19 -0.67 -4.98
N LEU A 36 -1.84 0.45 -5.28
CA LEU A 36 -1.66 1.20 -6.52
C LEU A 36 -1.11 2.57 -6.18
N PHE A 37 -0.02 2.94 -6.82
CA PHE A 37 0.59 4.27 -6.70
C PHE A 37 0.37 5.03 -8.00
N TYR A 38 0.03 6.31 -7.87
CA TYR A 38 -0.09 7.24 -8.97
C TYR A 38 0.73 8.49 -8.64
N VAL A 39 1.13 9.23 -9.68
CA VAL A 39 2.12 10.30 -9.53
C VAL A 39 1.54 11.51 -8.82
N LEU A 40 0.34 11.94 -9.20
CA LEU A 40 -0.29 13.14 -8.68
C LEU A 40 -1.81 13.05 -8.80
N ASP A 41 -2.53 13.63 -7.83
CA ASP A 41 -3.98 13.80 -7.91
C ASP A 41 -4.39 14.71 -9.08
N PHE A 42 -5.61 14.51 -9.60
CA PHE A 42 -6.23 15.36 -10.62
C PHE A 42 -5.49 15.44 -11.97
N THR A 43 -4.66 14.46 -12.29
CA THR A 43 -4.05 14.32 -13.62
C THR A 43 -4.87 13.40 -14.52
N GLY A 44 -5.12 13.82 -15.77
CA GLY A 44 -5.69 12.95 -16.81
C GLY A 44 -4.67 11.93 -17.29
N GLY A 45 -5.09 10.68 -17.43
CA GLY A 45 -4.29 9.58 -17.98
C GLY A 45 -4.24 9.58 -19.50
#